data_AF-A0A2X1JY15-F1
#
_entry.id   AF-A0A2X1JY15-F1
#
_cell.length_a   1.000
_cell.length_b   1.000
_cell.length_c   1.000
_cell.angle_alpha   90.00
_cell.angle_beta   90.00
_cell.angle_gamma   90.00
#
_symmetry.space_group_name_H-M   'P 1'
#
loop_
_entity.id
_entity.type
_entity.pdbx_description
1 polymer ?
#
loop_
_entity_poly.entity_id
_entity_poly.type
_entity_poly.pdbx_seq_one_letter_code
_entity_poly.pdbx_strand_id
1 'polypeptide(L)'
;MQSKHCIKRGIEVILDIVLNHSAELDLDGPLFSLRGIDNRSYYWIREDGDYHNWTGCGNTLNLSHPAVVDYASACLRYWVETCHVDGFRFDLAAVMGRTPEFRQDAPLFTAIQNCPVLSQVKLIAEPWDIAPGGYQVGNFPPLFAEWNDHFRDAARRFWLHYDLPLGAFAGRFAASSDVFKRNGRLPSAAINLVTAHDGFTLRDCVCFNHKHNEANGEENRDGTNNNYSNNHGKEGLGGTLDLVERRRDSIHALLTTLLLSQGHADVTGR
;
A
#
# COMPACT_ATOMS: atom_id res chain seq x y z
N MET A 1 24.35 -6.21 -0.50
CA MET A 1 25.37 -5.38 -1.20
C MET A 1 24.81 -4.03 -1.65
N GLN A 2 23.52 -3.95 -2.00
CA GLN A 2 22.84 -2.73 -2.48
C GLN A 2 22.66 -1.62 -1.42
N SER A 3 22.22 -1.95 -0.20
CA SER A 3 22.05 -0.94 0.88
C SER A 3 23.34 -0.14 1.18
N LYS A 4 24.49 -0.81 1.32
CA LYS A 4 25.80 -0.14 1.54
C LYS A 4 26.17 0.87 0.45
N HIS A 5 25.67 0.71 -0.77
CA HIS A 5 25.92 1.64 -1.86
C HIS A 5 24.98 2.84 -1.83
N CYS A 6 23.69 2.61 -1.53
CA CYS A 6 22.69 3.67 -1.35
C CYS A 6 23.06 4.59 -0.18
N ILE A 7 23.44 4.01 0.97
CA ILE A 7 23.86 4.77 2.17
C ILE A 7 25.03 5.72 1.85
N LYS A 8 26.03 5.25 1.10
CA LYS A 8 27.19 6.09 0.71
C LYS A 8 26.82 7.29 -0.17
N ARG A 9 25.64 7.26 -0.80
CA ARG A 9 25.12 8.35 -1.65
C ARG A 9 24.04 9.18 -0.95
N GLY A 10 23.76 8.92 0.32
CA GLY A 10 22.68 9.59 1.05
C GLY A 10 21.28 9.20 0.55
N ILE A 11 21.13 7.99 0.00
CA ILE A 11 19.85 7.45 -0.45
C ILE A 11 19.37 6.43 0.57
N GLU A 12 18.19 6.67 1.14
CA GLU A 12 17.52 5.75 2.06
C GLU A 12 16.88 4.57 1.31
N VAL A 13 16.75 3.44 1.99
CA VAL A 13 16.17 2.19 1.47
C VAL A 13 14.96 1.80 2.31
N ILE A 14 13.78 1.87 1.70
CA ILE A 14 12.52 1.37 2.26
C ILE A 14 12.20 0.03 1.58
N LEU A 15 11.90 -1.00 2.36
CA LEU A 15 11.48 -2.30 1.83
C LEU A 15 9.97 -2.43 1.83
N ASP A 16 9.40 -2.83 0.69
CA ASP A 16 8.04 -3.38 0.66
C ASP A 16 8.06 -4.76 1.32
N ILE A 17 7.22 -4.98 2.33
CA ILE A 17 7.22 -6.19 3.14
C ILE A 17 5.81 -6.73 3.36
N VAL A 18 5.68 -8.04 3.15
CA VAL A 18 4.46 -8.81 3.40
C VAL A 18 4.63 -9.54 4.73
N LEU A 19 3.82 -9.15 5.73
CA LEU A 19 3.67 -9.86 7.00
C LEU A 19 2.26 -10.47 7.16
N ASN A 20 1.38 -10.23 6.20
CA ASN A 20 -0.05 -10.52 6.32
C ASN A 20 -0.43 -11.93 5.84
N HIS A 21 0.32 -12.54 4.90
CA HIS A 21 0.09 -13.91 4.41
C HIS A 21 1.42 -14.64 4.13
N SER A 22 1.34 -15.93 3.84
CA SER A 22 2.48 -16.76 3.41
C SER A 22 2.22 -17.44 2.07
N ALA A 23 3.29 -17.96 1.45
CA ALA A 23 3.23 -18.75 0.23
C ALA A 23 2.64 -20.17 0.42
N GLU A 24 2.16 -20.52 1.62
CA GLU A 24 1.44 -21.78 1.85
C GLU A 24 -0.03 -21.72 1.37
N LEU A 25 -0.51 -20.56 0.92
CA LEU A 25 -1.86 -20.33 0.38
C LEU A 25 -2.97 -20.86 1.31
N ASP A 26 -4.08 -21.34 0.76
CA ASP A 26 -5.17 -21.99 1.49
C ASP A 26 -4.87 -23.48 1.79
N LEU A 27 -5.87 -24.24 2.25
CA LEU A 27 -5.74 -25.66 2.59
C LEU A 27 -5.25 -26.55 1.44
N ASP A 28 -5.51 -26.17 0.19
CA ASP A 28 -5.05 -26.87 -1.01
C ASP A 28 -3.62 -26.47 -1.40
N GLY A 29 -3.08 -25.43 -0.76
CA GLY A 29 -1.73 -24.93 -0.95
C GLY A 29 -0.63 -25.85 -0.42
N PRO A 30 0.64 -25.55 -0.78
CA PRO A 30 1.79 -26.36 -0.39
C PRO A 30 2.09 -26.23 1.11
N LEU A 31 2.70 -27.27 1.68
CA LEU A 31 3.24 -27.25 3.05
C LEU A 31 4.75 -27.00 3.00
N PHE A 32 5.20 -25.89 3.58
CA PHE A 32 6.61 -25.48 3.61
C PHE A 32 7.14 -25.26 5.03
N SER A 33 6.39 -24.57 5.89
CA SER A 33 6.87 -24.10 7.19
C SER A 33 5.75 -23.96 8.23
N LEU A 34 5.09 -22.80 8.30
CA LEU A 34 4.26 -22.38 9.42
C LEU A 34 3.10 -23.36 9.67
N ARG A 35 2.45 -23.84 8.61
CA ARG A 35 1.39 -24.86 8.66
C ARG A 35 1.86 -26.15 9.30
N GLY A 36 3.05 -26.63 8.94
CA GLY A 36 3.62 -27.86 9.47
C GLY A 36 4.21 -27.73 10.88
N ILE A 37 4.60 -26.50 11.28
CA ILE A 37 5.19 -26.23 12.60
C ILE A 37 4.10 -26.03 13.64
N ASP A 38 3.20 -25.06 13.42
CA ASP A 38 2.07 -24.79 14.31
C ASP A 38 0.99 -23.96 13.58
N ASN A 39 0.17 -24.65 12.78
CA ASN A 39 -0.87 -24.02 11.99
C ASN A 39 -1.82 -23.13 12.80
N ARG A 40 -2.18 -23.59 14.00
CA ARG A 40 -3.22 -22.95 14.83
C ARG A 40 -2.73 -21.64 15.45
N SER A 41 -1.44 -21.53 15.72
CA SER A 41 -0.84 -20.32 16.27
C SER A 41 -0.48 -19.30 15.18
N TYR A 42 0.07 -19.76 14.05
CA TYR A 42 0.56 -18.86 13.00
C TYR A 42 -0.55 -18.21 12.17
N TYR A 43 -1.70 -18.86 12.01
CA TYR A 43 -2.76 -18.38 11.13
C TYR A 43 -4.07 -18.10 11.85
N TRP A 44 -4.86 -17.20 11.28
CA TRP A 44 -6.26 -17.04 11.66
C TRP A 44 -7.09 -18.21 11.11
N ILE A 45 -7.55 -19.07 12.00
CA ILE A 45 -8.36 -20.26 11.69
C ILE A 45 -9.82 -20.02 12.10
N ARG A 46 -10.74 -20.32 11.20
CA ARG A 46 -12.18 -20.29 11.41
C ARG A 46 -12.64 -21.48 12.26
N GLU A 47 -13.88 -21.42 12.76
CA GLU A 47 -14.45 -22.50 13.57
C GLU A 47 -14.55 -23.85 12.83
N ASP A 48 -14.69 -23.83 11.51
CA ASP A 48 -14.73 -25.02 10.64
C ASP A 48 -13.34 -25.57 10.30
N GLY A 49 -12.27 -24.95 10.81
CA GLY A 49 -10.88 -25.38 10.61
C GLY A 49 -10.22 -24.83 9.35
N ASP A 50 -10.95 -24.07 8.52
CA ASP A 50 -10.41 -23.39 7.35
C ASP A 50 -9.77 -22.03 7.72
N TYR A 51 -9.02 -21.42 6.81
CA TYR A 51 -8.37 -20.13 7.05
C TYR A 51 -9.35 -18.95 6.90
N HIS A 52 -9.12 -17.91 7.70
CA HIS A 52 -9.61 -16.59 7.34
C HIS A 52 -8.76 -16.02 6.20
N ASN A 53 -9.38 -15.81 5.03
CA ASN A 53 -8.72 -15.22 3.87
C ASN A 53 -8.95 -13.69 3.79
N TRP A 54 -8.47 -12.95 4.78
CA TRP A 54 -8.63 -11.48 4.82
C TRP A 54 -7.68 -10.73 3.88
N THR A 55 -6.67 -11.43 3.36
CA THR A 55 -5.67 -10.91 2.43
C THR A 55 -6.07 -11.13 0.97
N GLY A 56 -6.93 -12.12 0.70
CA GLY A 56 -7.22 -12.60 -0.65
C GLY A 56 -6.19 -13.62 -1.15
N CYS A 57 -5.18 -13.97 -0.35
CA CYS A 57 -4.06 -14.84 -0.73
C CYS A 57 -4.18 -16.27 -0.18
N GLY A 58 -5.33 -16.64 0.38
CA GLY A 58 -5.65 -17.98 0.88
C GLY A 58 -5.48 -18.15 2.39
N ASN A 59 -4.54 -17.43 3.01
CA ASN A 59 -4.33 -17.42 4.46
C ASN A 59 -4.09 -16.00 5.00
N THR A 60 -4.20 -15.85 6.32
CA THR A 60 -3.83 -14.62 7.03
C THR A 60 -3.04 -14.97 8.28
N LEU A 61 -1.85 -14.37 8.45
CA LEU A 61 -1.02 -14.54 9.65
C LEU A 61 -1.71 -13.93 10.87
N ASN A 62 -1.64 -14.63 12.00
CA ASN A 62 -2.17 -14.16 13.27
C ASN A 62 -1.17 -13.26 13.99
N LEU A 63 -1.08 -12.00 13.55
CA LEU A 63 -0.21 -10.98 14.14
C LEU A 63 -0.68 -10.46 15.52
N SER A 64 -1.70 -11.08 16.12
CA SER A 64 -2.09 -10.85 17.52
C SER A 64 -1.54 -11.89 18.48
N HIS A 65 -1.13 -13.06 17.97
CA HIS A 65 -0.59 -14.13 18.78
C HIS A 65 0.83 -13.77 19.26
N PRO A 66 1.15 -13.87 20.57
CA PRO A 66 2.43 -13.38 21.11
C PRO A 66 3.68 -13.93 20.39
N ALA A 67 3.72 -15.23 20.10
CA ALA A 67 4.87 -15.84 19.41
C ALA A 67 5.01 -15.35 17.95
N VAL A 68 3.91 -14.99 17.30
CA VAL A 68 3.91 -14.47 15.92
C VAL A 68 4.30 -12.99 15.91
N VAL A 69 3.90 -12.23 16.93
CA VAL A 69 4.37 -10.86 17.17
C VAL A 69 5.88 -10.84 17.37
N ASP A 70 6.42 -11.77 18.18
CA ASP A 70 7.86 -11.92 18.41
C ASP A 70 8.58 -12.27 17.11
N TYR A 71 8.04 -13.21 16.33
CA TYR A 71 8.56 -13.58 15.01
C TYR A 71 8.59 -12.37 14.05
N ALA A 72 7.47 -11.65 13.90
CA ALA A 72 7.37 -10.51 13.00
C ALA A 72 8.30 -9.36 13.43
N SER A 73 8.32 -9.04 14.73
CA SER A 73 9.20 -8.00 15.29
C SER A 73 10.68 -8.36 15.16
N ALA A 74 11.04 -9.63 15.35
CA ALA A 74 12.40 -10.12 15.13
C ALA A 74 12.81 -10.04 13.65
N CYS A 75 11.91 -10.40 12.73
CA CYS A 75 12.12 -10.26 11.28
C CYS A 75 12.41 -8.80 10.90
N LEU A 76 11.59 -7.85 11.36
CA LEU A 76 11.80 -6.43 11.09
C LEU A 76 13.14 -5.94 11.66
N ARG A 77 13.46 -6.32 12.91
CA ARG A 77 14.76 -5.96 13.51
C ARG A 77 15.93 -6.51 12.72
N TYR A 78 15.85 -7.75 12.24
CA TYR A 78 16.89 -8.34 11.40
C TYR A 78 17.18 -7.47 10.16
N TRP A 79 16.14 -7.04 9.44
CA TRP A 79 16.32 -6.18 8.26
C TRP A 79 16.95 -4.83 8.62
N VAL A 80 16.59 -4.23 9.76
CA VAL A 80 17.20 -2.96 10.20
C VAL A 80 18.63 -3.16 10.67
N GLU A 81 18.86 -4.06 11.61
CA GLU A 81 20.16 -4.25 12.28
C GLU A 81 21.20 -4.92 11.39
N THR A 82 20.78 -5.88 10.56
CA THR A 82 21.70 -6.68 9.73
C THR A 82 21.79 -6.16 8.31
N CYS A 83 20.65 -5.75 7.73
CA CYS A 83 20.59 -5.30 6.34
C CYS A 83 20.64 -3.78 6.19
N HIS A 84 20.53 -3.02 7.28
CA HIS A 84 20.56 -1.55 7.31
C HIS A 84 19.54 -0.95 6.35
N VAL A 85 18.27 -1.33 6.51
CA VAL A 85 17.14 -0.68 5.85
C VAL A 85 16.66 0.48 6.71
N ASP A 86 16.22 1.56 6.07
CA ASP A 86 15.82 2.81 6.72
C ASP A 86 14.32 2.86 7.04
N GLY A 87 13.57 1.86 6.56
CA GLY A 87 12.14 1.73 6.82
C GLY A 87 11.46 0.61 6.05
N PHE A 88 10.14 0.53 6.24
CA PHE A 88 9.27 -0.46 5.62
C PHE A 88 8.01 0.19 5.05
N ARG A 89 7.54 -0.34 3.91
CA ARG A 89 6.15 -0.21 3.45
C ARG A 89 5.48 -1.55 3.68
N PHE A 90 4.45 -1.57 4.51
CA PHE A 90 3.72 -2.78 4.87
C PHE A 90 2.56 -2.99 3.91
N ASP A 91 2.60 -4.11 3.20
CA ASP A 91 1.51 -4.62 2.38
C ASP A 91 0.32 -5.04 3.24
N LEU A 92 -0.89 -4.69 2.80
CA LEU A 92 -2.17 -4.95 3.49
C LEU A 92 -2.06 -4.77 5.01
N ALA A 93 -1.55 -3.61 5.43
CA ALA A 93 -1.09 -3.37 6.79
C ALA A 93 -2.21 -3.43 7.84
N ALA A 94 -3.47 -3.39 7.43
CA ALA A 94 -4.61 -3.54 8.33
C ALA A 94 -4.55 -4.87 9.10
N VAL A 95 -4.00 -5.94 8.51
CA VAL A 95 -3.81 -7.23 9.20
C VAL A 95 -2.92 -7.11 10.44
N MET A 96 -1.94 -6.20 10.44
CA MET A 96 -1.07 -5.95 11.62
C MET A 96 -1.85 -5.48 12.85
N GLY A 97 -3.00 -4.83 12.62
CA GLY A 97 -3.88 -4.35 13.67
C GLY A 97 -4.98 -5.32 14.07
N ARG A 98 -5.13 -6.46 13.40
CA ARG A 98 -6.27 -7.35 13.63
C ARG A 98 -6.12 -8.16 14.92
N THR A 99 -7.06 -7.96 15.83
CA THR A 99 -7.32 -8.76 17.03
C THR A 99 -8.79 -9.22 17.07
N PRO A 100 -9.18 -10.16 16.20
CA PRO A 100 -10.30 -10.07 15.24
C PRO A 100 -10.55 -8.74 14.50
N GLU A 101 -10.94 -7.68 15.22
CA GLU A 101 -11.13 -6.35 14.64
C GLU A 101 -9.82 -5.57 14.61
N PHE A 102 -9.74 -4.54 13.75
CA PHE A 102 -8.58 -3.66 13.74
C PHE A 102 -8.51 -2.81 15.01
N ARG A 103 -7.31 -2.74 15.59
CA ARG A 103 -7.00 -1.94 16.77
C ARG A 103 -5.68 -1.18 16.60
N GLN A 104 -5.70 0.11 16.90
CA GLN A 104 -4.48 0.95 16.91
C GLN A 104 -3.49 0.53 18.01
N ASP A 105 -3.98 -0.06 19.09
CA ASP A 105 -3.22 -0.58 20.23
C ASP A 105 -2.93 -2.08 20.11
N ALA A 106 -3.06 -2.67 18.90
CA ALA A 106 -2.81 -4.09 18.68
C ALA A 106 -1.39 -4.52 19.12
N PRO A 107 -1.19 -5.80 19.48
CA PRO A 107 0.07 -6.31 19.99
C PRO A 107 1.30 -5.98 19.13
N LEU A 108 1.21 -6.17 17.80
CA LEU A 108 2.32 -5.88 16.90
C LEU A 108 2.66 -4.38 16.83
N PHE A 109 1.65 -3.50 16.78
CA PHE A 109 1.90 -2.05 16.80
C PHE A 109 2.56 -1.60 18.09
N THR A 110 2.07 -2.09 19.23
CA THR A 110 2.66 -1.80 20.55
C THR A 110 4.09 -2.31 20.65
N ALA A 111 4.38 -3.51 20.12
CA ALA A 111 5.73 -4.07 20.09
C ALA A 111 6.68 -3.22 19.22
N ILE A 112 6.23 -2.78 18.04
CA ILE A 112 7.02 -1.91 17.15
C ILE A 112 7.30 -0.56 17.81
N GLN A 113 6.29 0.08 18.42
CA GLN A 113 6.42 1.37 19.09
C GLN A 113 7.39 1.34 20.27
N ASN A 114 7.34 0.26 21.07
CA ASN A 114 8.19 0.11 22.25
C ASN A 114 9.59 -0.44 21.91
N CYS A 115 9.82 -0.88 20.66
CA CYS A 115 11.12 -1.36 20.24
C CYS A 115 12.08 -0.18 20.02
N PRO A 116 13.24 -0.13 20.70
CA PRO A 116 14.19 0.98 20.55
C PRO A 116 14.82 1.06 19.15
N VAL A 117 14.75 -0.01 18.36
CA VAL A 117 15.23 -0.05 16.98
C VAL A 117 14.12 0.32 15.99
N LEU A 118 12.98 -0.37 16.06
CA LEU A 118 11.90 -0.19 15.07
C LEU A 118 11.16 1.14 15.22
N SER A 119 11.14 1.74 16.42
CA SER A 119 10.57 3.07 16.63
C SER A 119 11.35 4.19 15.95
N GLN A 120 12.55 3.92 15.43
CA GLN A 120 13.45 4.91 14.83
C GLN A 120 13.46 4.88 13.29
N VAL A 121 12.82 3.90 12.67
CA VAL A 121 12.78 3.75 11.20
C VAL A 121 11.47 4.27 10.62
N LYS A 122 11.44 4.49 9.30
CA LYS A 122 10.21 4.93 8.60
C LYS A 122 9.24 3.76 8.50
N LEU A 123 7.98 3.99 8.87
CA LEU A 123 6.93 2.98 8.80
C LEU A 123 5.80 3.52 7.93
N ILE A 124 5.55 2.87 6.80
CA ILE A 124 4.51 3.25 5.84
C ILE A 124 3.52 2.09 5.74
N ALA A 125 2.24 2.35 5.89
CA ALA A 125 1.20 1.35 5.77
C ALA A 125 0.46 1.48 4.44
N GLU A 126 0.10 0.35 3.84
CA GLU A 126 -1.11 0.24 3.03
C GLU A 126 -2.30 0.06 3.98
N PRO A 127 -3.11 1.10 4.23
CA PRO A 127 -4.02 1.12 5.37
C PRO A 127 -5.35 0.42 5.11
N TRP A 128 -5.31 -0.71 4.40
CA TRP A 128 -6.48 -1.54 4.15
C TRP A 128 -6.13 -3.02 4.03
N ASP A 129 -7.15 -3.86 4.17
CA ASP A 129 -7.19 -5.23 3.66
C ASP A 129 -8.57 -5.47 3.01
N ILE A 130 -8.79 -6.64 2.39
CA ILE A 130 -10.00 -6.88 1.59
C ILE A 130 -11.20 -7.35 2.43
N ALA A 131 -11.01 -7.63 3.71
CA ALA A 131 -12.07 -8.15 4.56
C ALA A 131 -12.97 -7.05 5.13
N PRO A 132 -14.19 -7.39 5.59
CA PRO A 132 -15.03 -6.45 6.32
C PRO A 132 -14.29 -5.80 7.49
N GLY A 133 -14.43 -4.48 7.63
CA GLY A 133 -13.68 -3.70 8.62
C GLY A 133 -12.19 -3.54 8.31
N GLY A 134 -11.74 -3.93 7.12
CA GLY A 134 -10.34 -3.82 6.70
C GLY A 134 -9.90 -2.42 6.32
N TYR A 135 -10.83 -1.51 5.96
CA TYR A 135 -10.50 -0.15 5.53
C TYR A 135 -10.17 0.77 6.71
N GLN A 136 -8.90 1.14 6.86
CA GLN A 136 -8.35 1.79 8.06
C GLN A 136 -7.58 3.08 7.74
N VAL A 137 -7.89 3.75 6.63
CA VAL A 137 -7.27 5.02 6.24
C VAL A 137 -7.43 6.07 7.34
N GLY A 138 -6.31 6.65 7.75
CA GLY A 138 -6.20 7.63 8.84
C GLY A 138 -6.27 7.03 10.24
N ASN A 139 -6.44 5.71 10.35
CA ASN A 139 -6.59 4.99 11.61
C ASN A 139 -5.33 4.21 12.02
N PHE A 140 -4.16 4.44 11.42
CA PHE A 140 -2.92 3.84 11.94
C PHE A 140 -2.34 4.63 13.12
N PRO A 141 -1.50 3.99 13.96
CA PRO A 141 -0.84 4.69 15.06
C PRO A 141 0.01 5.87 14.57
N PRO A 142 0.23 6.92 15.37
CA PRO A 142 0.86 8.17 14.91
C PRO A 142 2.26 8.03 14.32
N LEU A 143 2.98 6.95 14.67
CA LEU A 143 4.31 6.61 14.15
C LEU A 143 4.31 6.28 12.64
N PHE A 144 3.18 5.82 12.11
CA PHE A 144 3.06 5.39 10.71
C PHE A 144 2.70 6.57 9.81
N ALA A 145 3.23 6.56 8.58
CA ALA A 145 2.63 7.22 7.43
C ALA A 145 1.76 6.20 6.68
N GLU A 146 0.86 6.68 5.82
CA GLU A 146 -0.09 5.83 5.10
C GLU A 146 -0.16 6.22 3.64
N TRP A 147 -0.22 5.20 2.77
CA TRP A 147 -0.63 5.38 1.38
C TRP A 147 -2.02 5.99 1.31
N ASN A 148 -2.15 7.06 0.52
CA ASN A 148 -3.35 7.86 0.40
C ASN A 148 -4.06 7.54 -0.93
N ASP A 149 -4.87 6.49 -0.96
CA ASP A 149 -5.71 6.12 -2.10
C ASP A 149 -6.73 7.22 -2.45
N HIS A 150 -7.24 7.95 -1.47
CA HIS A 150 -8.08 9.12 -1.71
C HIS A 150 -7.38 10.20 -2.54
N PHE A 151 -6.08 10.45 -2.31
CA PHE A 151 -5.30 11.36 -3.15
C PHE A 151 -5.18 10.81 -4.57
N ARG A 152 -4.84 9.52 -4.71
CA ARG A 152 -4.71 8.84 -6.01
C ARG A 152 -5.96 9.01 -6.85
N ASP A 153 -7.10 8.65 -6.30
CA ASP A 153 -8.36 8.61 -7.01
C ASP A 153 -8.86 10.03 -7.30
N ALA A 154 -8.73 10.96 -6.34
CA ALA A 154 -9.12 12.35 -6.53
C ALA A 154 -8.25 13.08 -7.58
N ALA A 155 -6.92 12.92 -7.54
CA ALA A 155 -6.04 13.54 -8.52
C ALA A 155 -6.35 13.06 -9.94
N ARG A 156 -6.54 11.74 -10.10
CA ARG A 156 -6.96 11.15 -11.38
C ARG A 156 -8.31 11.67 -11.85
N ARG A 157 -9.33 11.66 -10.99
CA ARG A 157 -10.67 12.15 -11.32
C ARG A 157 -10.69 13.63 -11.69
N PHE A 158 -9.95 14.46 -10.95
CA PHE A 158 -9.87 15.89 -11.21
C PHE A 158 -9.32 16.19 -12.61
N TRP A 159 -8.22 15.54 -13.01
CA TRP A 159 -7.56 15.81 -14.28
C TRP A 159 -8.10 15.02 -15.47
N LEU A 160 -8.61 13.80 -15.24
CA LEU A 160 -8.97 12.87 -16.32
C LEU A 160 -10.49 12.73 -16.52
N HIS A 161 -11.29 12.94 -15.47
CA HIS A 161 -12.76 12.81 -15.52
C HIS A 161 -13.51 14.13 -15.38
N TYR A 162 -12.88 15.16 -14.82
CA TYR A 162 -13.48 16.49 -14.61
C TYR A 162 -14.76 16.46 -13.74
N ASP A 163 -14.90 15.44 -12.89
CA ASP A 163 -16.09 15.16 -12.08
C ASP A 163 -15.86 15.34 -10.56
N LEU A 164 -14.69 15.85 -10.17
CA LEU A 164 -14.34 16.09 -8.77
C LEU A 164 -14.56 17.57 -8.39
N PRO A 165 -15.26 17.86 -7.27
CA PRO A 165 -15.38 19.22 -6.76
C PRO A 165 -14.02 19.86 -6.47
N LEU A 166 -13.87 21.15 -6.80
CA LEU A 166 -12.63 21.90 -6.56
C LEU A 166 -12.20 21.87 -5.09
N GLY A 167 -13.15 21.93 -4.16
CA GLY A 167 -12.86 21.85 -2.72
C GLY A 167 -12.29 20.49 -2.29
N ALA A 168 -12.72 19.40 -2.93
CA ALA A 168 -12.18 18.07 -2.66
C ALA A 168 -10.73 17.95 -3.16
N PHE A 169 -10.43 18.49 -4.35
CA PHE A 169 -9.05 18.59 -4.85
C PHE A 169 -8.17 19.41 -3.91
N ALA A 170 -8.64 20.60 -3.48
CA ALA A 170 -7.90 21.45 -2.55
C ALA A 170 -7.60 20.74 -1.21
N GLY A 171 -8.55 19.94 -0.70
CA GLY A 171 -8.34 19.13 0.49
C GLY A 171 -7.21 18.11 0.32
N ARG A 172 -7.16 17.42 -0.83
CA ARG A 172 -6.07 16.47 -1.13
C ARG A 172 -4.72 17.18 -1.28
N PHE A 173 -4.70 18.32 -1.97
CA PHE A 173 -3.51 19.14 -2.16
C PHE A 173 -2.93 19.64 -0.82
N ALA A 174 -3.80 19.91 0.17
CA ALA A 174 -3.44 20.30 1.53
C ALA A 174 -3.24 19.10 2.49
N ALA A 175 -2.50 18.08 2.02
CA ALA A 175 -2.15 16.86 2.76
C ALA A 175 -3.34 16.08 3.35
N SER A 176 -4.52 16.18 2.72
CA SER A 176 -5.73 15.46 3.15
C SER A 176 -6.02 15.64 4.64
N SER A 177 -6.00 16.88 5.11
CA SER A 177 -6.13 17.19 6.54
C SER A 177 -7.41 16.64 7.20
N ASP A 178 -8.49 16.48 6.44
CA ASP A 178 -9.73 15.81 6.87
C ASP A 178 -9.51 14.35 7.31
N VAL A 179 -8.50 13.70 6.73
CA VAL A 179 -8.06 12.34 7.08
C VAL A 179 -7.00 12.39 8.17
N PHE A 180 -5.87 13.05 7.93
CA PHE A 180 -4.66 12.86 8.74
C PHE A 180 -4.44 13.89 9.86
N LYS A 181 -5.20 15.00 9.91
CA LYS A 181 -5.03 16.03 10.95
C LYS A 181 -5.71 15.63 12.26
N ARG A 182 -5.24 14.54 12.85
CA ARG A 182 -5.72 13.94 14.10
C ARG A 182 -4.56 13.26 14.83
N ASN A 183 -4.73 12.97 16.12
CA ASN A 183 -3.79 12.18 16.92
C ASN A 183 -2.33 12.69 16.89
N GLY A 184 -2.12 13.99 16.72
CA GLY A 184 -0.80 14.61 16.64
C GLY A 184 -0.01 14.33 15.36
N ARG A 185 -0.64 13.73 14.33
CA ARG A 185 0.03 13.43 13.06
C ARG A 185 0.29 14.68 12.24
N LEU A 186 1.43 14.68 11.57
CA LEU A 186 1.88 15.74 10.68
C LEU A 186 1.42 15.48 9.24
N PRO A 187 1.42 16.51 8.35
CA PRO A 187 1.15 16.33 6.93
C PRO A 187 1.99 15.23 6.25
N SER A 188 3.19 14.98 6.75
CA SER A 188 4.09 13.91 6.28
C SER A 188 3.53 12.50 6.44
N ALA A 189 2.47 12.32 7.24
CA ALA A 189 1.75 11.06 7.38
C ALA A 189 0.96 10.67 6.12
N ALA A 190 0.63 11.65 5.27
CA ALA A 190 0.01 11.39 3.97
C ALA A 190 1.10 11.08 2.93
N ILE A 191 1.20 9.81 2.52
CA ILE A 191 1.97 9.42 1.34
C ILE A 191 1.05 9.58 0.13
N ASN A 192 1.24 10.69 -0.58
CA ASN A 192 0.50 11.00 -1.80
C ASN A 192 1.09 10.21 -2.96
N LEU A 193 0.23 9.55 -3.74
CA LEU A 193 0.61 8.83 -4.95
C LEU A 193 -0.44 9.01 -6.04
N VAL A 194 -0.01 9.09 -7.30
CA VAL A 194 -0.93 9.04 -8.46
C VAL A 194 -0.99 7.65 -9.05
N THR A 195 0.11 6.91 -9.00
CA THR A 195 0.23 5.52 -9.46
C THR A 195 1.06 4.74 -8.46
N ALA A 196 0.92 3.42 -8.49
CA ALA A 196 1.66 2.47 -7.67
C ALA A 196 2.10 1.30 -8.53
N HIS A 197 2.64 0.25 -7.90
CA HIS A 197 2.82 -1.03 -8.57
C HIS A 197 1.49 -1.68 -8.99
N ASP A 198 0.42 -1.40 -8.24
CA ASP A 198 -0.93 -1.85 -8.54
C ASP A 198 -1.67 -0.92 -9.50
N GLY A 199 -2.32 -1.52 -10.49
CA GLY A 199 -3.08 -0.83 -11.51
C GLY A 199 -2.19 -0.20 -12.60
N PHE A 200 -2.70 0.87 -13.22
CA PHE A 200 -2.02 1.50 -14.34
C PHE A 200 -0.76 2.27 -13.94
N THR A 201 0.24 2.23 -14.82
CA THR A 201 1.33 3.22 -14.84
C THR A 201 0.78 4.61 -15.14
N LEU A 202 1.57 5.66 -14.88
CA LEU A 202 1.12 7.03 -15.15
C LEU A 202 0.80 7.24 -16.64
N ARG A 203 1.58 6.60 -17.52
CA ARG A 203 1.35 6.63 -18.96
C ARG A 203 0.06 5.90 -19.32
N ASP A 204 -0.19 4.74 -18.72
CA ASP A 204 -1.37 3.95 -19.04
C ASP A 204 -2.66 4.59 -18.53
N CYS A 205 -2.60 5.35 -17.43
CA CYS A 205 -3.72 6.18 -16.96
C CYS A 205 -4.24 7.17 -18.02
N VAL A 206 -3.38 7.61 -18.95
CA VAL A 206 -3.76 8.53 -20.04
C VAL A 206 -3.89 7.82 -21.40
N CYS A 207 -3.73 6.49 -21.45
CA CYS A 207 -3.74 5.72 -22.70
C CYS A 207 -4.84 4.65 -22.75
N PHE A 208 -5.39 4.23 -21.62
CA PHE A 208 -6.33 3.12 -21.54
C PHE A 208 -7.54 3.46 -20.66
N ASN A 209 -8.74 3.11 -21.11
CA ASN A 209 -9.96 3.17 -20.32
C ASN A 209 -10.26 1.83 -19.65
N HIS A 210 -9.78 0.73 -20.23
CA HIS A 210 -10.02 -0.63 -19.73
C HIS A 210 -8.70 -1.30 -19.41
N LYS A 211 -8.70 -2.15 -18.38
CA LYS A 211 -7.58 -3.05 -18.10
C LYS A 211 -7.49 -4.12 -19.20
N HIS A 212 -6.27 -4.50 -19.55
CA HIS A 212 -5.93 -5.53 -20.53
C HIS A 212 -5.02 -6.55 -19.85
N ASN A 213 -5.60 -7.31 -18.91
CA ASN A 213 -4.92 -8.29 -18.07
C ASN A 213 -5.06 -9.72 -18.61
N GLU A 214 -5.43 -9.91 -19.87
CA GLU A 214 -5.67 -11.24 -20.47
C GLU A 214 -4.44 -12.15 -20.34
N ALA A 215 -3.24 -11.57 -20.37
CA ALA A 215 -1.98 -12.27 -20.18
C ALA A 215 -1.84 -12.96 -18.80
N ASN A 216 -2.61 -12.54 -17.80
CA ASN A 216 -2.59 -13.13 -16.45
C ASN A 216 -3.34 -14.48 -16.39
N GLY A 217 -4.08 -14.84 -17.45
CA GLY A 217 -4.78 -16.13 -17.52
C GLY A 217 -6.10 -16.19 -16.75
N GLU A 218 -6.55 -15.07 -16.20
CA GLU A 218 -7.82 -14.96 -15.43
C GLU A 218 -8.96 -14.34 -16.24
N GLU A 219 -8.88 -14.37 -17.57
CA GLU A 219 -9.89 -13.81 -18.47
C GLU A 219 -10.21 -12.33 -18.14
N ASN A 220 -9.18 -11.55 -17.80
CA ASN A 220 -9.27 -10.13 -17.42
C ASN A 220 -10.13 -9.86 -16.17
N ARG A 221 -10.41 -10.88 -15.35
CA ARG A 221 -11.18 -10.70 -14.10
C ARG A 221 -10.37 -10.01 -13.01
N ASP A 222 -9.06 -10.26 -12.97
CA ASP A 222 -8.12 -9.73 -11.99
C ASP A 222 -7.87 -8.23 -12.12
N GLY A 223 -7.48 -7.57 -11.03
CA GLY A 223 -7.20 -6.13 -10.99
C GLY A 223 -8.44 -5.23 -10.84
N THR A 224 -8.22 -3.99 -10.38
CA THR A 224 -9.30 -3.02 -10.16
C THR A 224 -10.03 -2.64 -11.45
N ASN A 225 -11.36 -2.46 -11.36
CA ASN A 225 -12.18 -1.90 -12.44
C ASN A 225 -12.32 -0.37 -12.34
N ASN A 226 -11.88 0.23 -11.23
CA ASN A 226 -12.00 1.67 -10.95
C ASN A 226 -10.63 2.34 -11.11
N ASN A 227 -10.15 2.45 -12.35
CA ASN A 227 -8.83 3.01 -12.62
C ASN A 227 -8.81 4.55 -12.66
N TYR A 228 -9.96 5.17 -12.86
CA TYR A 228 -10.13 6.61 -13.09
C TYR A 228 -9.18 7.15 -14.18
N SER A 229 -9.03 6.37 -15.25
CA SER A 229 -8.17 6.67 -16.39
C SER A 229 -8.96 7.26 -17.55
N ASN A 230 -8.27 7.92 -18.49
CA ASN A 230 -8.86 8.45 -19.70
C ASN A 230 -7.89 8.25 -20.87
N ASN A 231 -8.28 7.51 -21.90
CA ASN A 231 -7.45 7.25 -23.08
C ASN A 231 -7.32 8.46 -24.04
N HIS A 232 -7.95 9.59 -23.71
CA HIS A 232 -7.97 10.83 -24.51
C HIS A 232 -8.58 10.69 -25.92
N GLY A 233 -9.31 9.61 -26.20
CA GLY A 233 -10.08 9.40 -27.43
C GLY A 233 -9.71 8.14 -28.24
N LYS A 234 -8.57 7.49 -27.95
CA LYS A 234 -8.18 6.23 -28.59
C LYS A 234 -7.57 5.29 -27.57
N GLU A 235 -8.08 4.06 -27.48
CA GLU A 235 -7.48 3.03 -26.62
C GLU A 235 -6.08 2.65 -27.09
N GLY A 236 -5.15 2.54 -26.15
CA GLY A 236 -3.78 2.10 -26.39
C GLY A 236 -2.75 3.22 -26.60
N LEU A 237 -1.50 2.80 -26.75
CA LEU A 237 -0.37 3.69 -26.98
C LEU A 237 -0.36 4.28 -28.40
N GLY A 238 0.33 5.42 -28.55
CA GLY A 238 0.48 6.11 -29.82
C GLY A 238 -0.78 6.84 -30.30
N GLY A 239 -0.72 7.42 -31.50
CA GLY A 239 -1.83 8.21 -32.04
C GLY A 239 -1.38 9.36 -32.91
N THR A 240 -2.30 10.30 -33.16
CA THR A 240 -2.00 11.59 -33.80
C THR A 240 -1.12 12.45 -32.87
N LEU A 241 -0.45 13.45 -33.44
CA LEU A 241 0.34 14.39 -32.64
C LEU A 241 -0.51 15.07 -31.56
N ASP A 242 -1.71 15.53 -31.92
CA ASP A 242 -2.68 16.14 -30.99
C ASP A 242 -2.98 15.23 -29.79
N LEU A 243 -3.25 13.94 -30.03
CA LEU A 243 -3.52 12.99 -28.95
C LEU A 243 -2.32 12.83 -28.00
N VAL A 244 -1.11 12.76 -28.54
CA VAL A 244 0.12 12.63 -27.76
C VAL A 244 0.36 13.88 -26.91
N GLU A 245 0.12 15.07 -27.46
CA GLU A 245 0.30 16.35 -26.75
C GLU A 245 -0.72 16.51 -25.62
N ARG A 246 -2.00 16.19 -25.86
CA ARG A 246 -3.04 16.23 -24.81
C ARG A 246 -2.75 15.28 -23.64
N ARG A 247 -2.25 14.09 -23.94
CA ARG A 247 -1.81 13.12 -22.93
C ARG A 247 -0.61 13.64 -22.15
N ARG A 248 0.36 14.28 -22.82
CA ARG A 248 1.53 14.90 -22.19
C ARG A 248 1.12 15.98 -21.20
N ASP A 249 0.17 16.84 -21.55
CA ASP A 249 -0.33 17.88 -20.64
C ASP A 249 -0.94 17.29 -19.38
N SER A 250 -1.69 16.20 -19.52
CA SER A 250 -2.33 15.52 -18.38
C SER A 250 -1.31 14.80 -17.50
N ILE A 251 -0.28 14.18 -18.09
CA ILE A 251 0.88 13.63 -17.36
C ILE A 251 1.59 14.73 -16.57
N HIS A 252 1.86 15.88 -17.20
CA HIS A 252 2.50 17.01 -16.54
C HIS A 252 1.64 17.57 -15.40
N ALA A 253 0.32 17.69 -15.60
CA ALA A 253 -0.61 18.14 -14.57
C ALA A 253 -0.66 17.19 -13.37
N LEU A 254 -0.72 15.87 -13.61
CA LEU A 254 -0.70 14.85 -12.57
C LEU A 254 0.64 14.83 -11.80
N LEU A 255 1.78 14.88 -12.49
CA LEU A 255 3.11 14.95 -11.86
C LEU A 255 3.28 16.24 -11.06
N THR A 256 2.85 17.38 -11.60
CA THR A 256 2.90 18.66 -10.92
C THR A 256 2.05 18.62 -9.64
N THR A 257 0.85 18.04 -9.73
CA THR A 257 -0.03 17.86 -8.58
C THR A 257 0.67 17.00 -7.51
N LEU A 258 1.26 15.87 -7.89
CA LEU A 258 1.96 14.97 -6.98
C LEU A 258 3.14 15.66 -6.27
N LEU A 259 4.02 16.31 -7.04
CA LEU A 259 5.27 16.88 -6.54
C LEU A 259 5.10 18.19 -5.76
N LEU A 260 4.00 18.92 -5.98
CA LEU A 260 3.73 20.20 -5.33
C LEU A 260 2.67 20.14 -4.23
N SER A 261 1.95 19.02 -4.08
CA SER A 261 1.00 18.85 -2.98
C SER A 261 1.73 18.71 -1.64
N GLN A 262 1.12 19.21 -0.56
CA GLN A 262 1.62 19.01 0.78
C GLN A 262 1.54 17.52 1.16
N GLY A 263 2.60 16.98 1.78
CA GLY A 263 2.72 15.57 2.15
C GLY A 263 4.03 14.98 1.61
N HIS A 264 4.16 13.65 1.64
CA HIS A 264 5.25 12.96 0.95
C HIS A 264 4.77 12.49 -0.43
N ALA A 265 5.55 12.74 -1.47
CA ALA A 265 5.27 12.26 -2.82
C ALA A 265 5.92 10.88 -3.04
N ASP A 266 5.13 9.91 -3.46
CA ASP A 266 5.59 8.60 -3.92
C ASP A 266 5.48 8.51 -5.45
N VAL A 267 6.60 8.25 -6.11
CA VAL A 267 6.73 8.24 -7.57
C VAL A 267 7.07 6.83 -8.02
N THR A 268 6.21 6.25 -8.84
CA THR A 268 6.46 4.93 -9.46
C THR A 268 7.35 5.06 -10.69
N GLY A 269 8.49 4.39 -10.70
CA GLY A 269 9.39 4.31 -11.87
C GLY A 269 9.08 3.11 -12.76
N ARG A 270 8.02 3.17 -13.57
CA ARG A 270 7.69 2.17 -14.61
C ARG A 270 7.35 2.85 -15.93
#